data_AF-A0A813GI16-F1
#
_entry.id   AF-A0A813GI16-F1
#
_cell.length_a   1.000
_cell.length_b   1.000
_cell.length_c   1.000
_cell.angle_alpha   90.00
_cell.angle_beta   90.00
_cell.angle_gamma   90.00
#
_symmetry.space_group_name_H-M   'P 1'
#
loop_
_entity.id
_entity.type
_entity.pdbx_description
1 polymer ?
#
loop_
_entity_poly.entity_id
_entity_poly.type
_entity_poly.pdbx_seq_one_letter_code
_entity_poly.pdbx_strand_id
1 'polypeptide(L)'
;MSSRSRSFFYSVLSSPPGEPEKPESRAGIDVNGPPLAFESAGFKGHFNFIHDIGNEPGSLASSSDHRRGLIVQIQGKFKEKATLGAENLTNLWIGGTLEGELKLGWIMKNVVELCAKFAKKKTGGRMHFDIGSKTQPSQVGFPLKTLFLVITTPEGETPPTLGDPELDKLKYVGPGMIDVDTTSTYTMIWNTPYMDLCNWELLKVPAVSPLPLESVMGDITKARVFVYDLGKAGGSHAHFEQGLLLDTYFRRGEEGEGWPVPVSADTGGEQTPLDALSDVGSEDACDQGSEDGDLVLEGDGMSDSDDSSGDSQDEEGGDEELEEKSMELHRMHTEALFKIEGWRPRQMACTEADKSTVQVPYYIEAIDRLRRRKVRIWYVFAMENPDAETTDGVTTWWHAKDSAELASLCRPKRRLPTFRRGPGARRFTCCAVRTLEQFRKIICQHLATENHLRSFVSCPNGTVTLPGFSSEQDSPKMKHMSPGRLARK
;
A
#
# COMPACT_ATOMS: atom_id res chain seq x y z
N MET A 1 8.88 -9.67 -14.78
CA MET A 1 8.89 -9.65 -13.30
C MET A 1 7.53 -10.16 -12.88
N SER A 2 7.43 -11.42 -12.50
CA SER A 2 6.19 -12.00 -11.96
C SER A 2 5.95 -11.35 -10.60
N SER A 3 4.82 -10.69 -10.40
CA SER A 3 4.44 -10.20 -9.07
C SER A 3 4.25 -11.41 -8.17
N ARG A 4 5.16 -11.61 -7.23
CA ARG A 4 5.03 -12.63 -6.19
C ARG A 4 3.99 -12.14 -5.17
N SER A 5 2.71 -12.16 -5.57
CA SER A 5 1.63 -12.03 -4.59
C SER A 5 1.78 -13.22 -3.64
N ARG A 6 2.08 -12.93 -2.37
CA ARG A 6 2.08 -13.94 -1.32
C ARG A 6 0.80 -13.76 -0.53
N SER A 7 0.15 -14.86 -0.21
CA SER A 7 -1.02 -14.85 0.65
C SER A 7 -0.63 -14.31 2.02
N PHE A 8 -1.56 -13.63 2.68
CA PHE A 8 -1.40 -13.27 4.08
C PHE A 8 -2.48 -13.96 4.91
N PHE A 9 -2.12 -14.28 6.14
CA PHE A 9 -2.98 -14.95 7.09
C PHE A 9 -3.11 -14.05 8.31
N TYR A 10 -4.34 -13.68 8.62
CA TYR A 10 -4.67 -13.00 9.85
C TYR A 10 -5.48 -13.97 10.70
N SER A 11 -5.18 -14.05 11.99
CA SER A 11 -5.85 -14.98 12.89
C SER A 11 -6.03 -14.37 14.28
N VAL A 12 -7.08 -14.82 14.95
CA VAL A 12 -7.36 -14.48 16.35
C VAL A 12 -7.13 -15.71 17.20
N LEU A 13 -6.60 -15.51 18.41
CA LEU A 13 -6.54 -16.59 19.38
C LEU A 13 -7.98 -16.92 19.83
N SER A 14 -8.39 -18.18 19.70
CA SER A 14 -9.69 -18.65 20.21
C SER A 14 -9.57 -19.49 21.48
N SER A 15 -8.37 -19.60 22.06
CA SER A 15 -8.15 -20.40 23.26
C SER A 15 -8.65 -19.70 24.53
N PRO A 16 -9.26 -20.45 25.46
CA PRO A 16 -9.57 -19.93 26.78
C PRO A 16 -8.30 -19.53 27.55
N PRO A 17 -8.37 -18.52 28.42
CA PRO A 17 -7.22 -18.09 29.22
C PRO A 17 -6.69 -19.22 30.10
N GLY A 18 -5.39 -19.50 30.02
CA GLY A 18 -4.67 -20.41 30.93
C GLY A 18 -4.17 -21.72 30.30
N GLU A 19 -4.53 -22.02 29.05
CA GLU A 19 -3.91 -23.13 28.31
C GLU A 19 -2.67 -22.66 27.52
N PRO A 20 -1.60 -23.47 27.44
CA PRO A 20 -0.45 -23.16 26.60
C PRO A 20 -0.92 -23.00 25.16
N GLU A 21 -0.51 -21.90 24.51
CA GLU A 21 -0.91 -21.58 23.15
C GLU A 21 -0.60 -22.75 22.20
N LYS A 22 -1.63 -23.48 21.79
CA LYS A 22 -1.51 -24.41 20.66
C LYS A 22 -1.75 -23.64 19.37
N PRO A 23 -0.84 -23.71 18.38
CA PRO A 23 -1.00 -23.07 17.08
C PRO A 23 -2.33 -23.41 16.39
N GLU A 24 -2.87 -24.60 16.67
CA GLU A 24 -4.13 -25.13 16.13
C GLU A 24 -5.38 -24.39 16.65
N SER A 25 -5.26 -23.61 17.73
CA SER A 25 -6.38 -22.86 18.32
C SER A 25 -6.63 -21.49 17.69
N ARG A 26 -6.07 -21.25 16.50
CA ARG A 26 -6.16 -19.96 15.81
C ARG A 26 -7.19 -20.04 14.70
N ALA A 27 -8.21 -19.21 14.79
CA ALA A 27 -9.20 -19.08 13.73
C ALA A 27 -8.70 -18.07 12.69
N GLY A 28 -8.65 -18.51 11.43
CA GLY A 28 -8.31 -17.65 10.29
C GLY A 28 -9.41 -16.61 10.06
N ILE A 29 -9.00 -15.38 9.72
CA ILE A 29 -9.89 -14.27 9.41
C ILE A 29 -9.87 -14.03 7.90
N ASP A 30 -11.04 -14.17 7.29
CA ASP A 30 -11.22 -13.93 5.87
C ASP A 30 -11.19 -12.43 5.56
N VAL A 31 -10.43 -12.08 4.53
CA VAL A 31 -10.36 -10.71 4.02
C VAL A 31 -11.66 -10.38 3.29
N ASN A 32 -12.31 -9.29 3.69
CA ASN A 32 -13.64 -8.92 3.18
C ASN A 32 -14.71 -10.00 3.45
N GLY A 33 -14.45 -10.90 4.41
CA GLY A 33 -15.41 -11.91 4.86
C GLY A 33 -16.41 -11.36 5.89
N PRO A 34 -17.31 -12.22 6.39
CA PRO A 34 -18.18 -11.85 7.50
C PRO A 34 -17.36 -11.66 8.80
N PRO A 35 -17.85 -10.86 9.76
CA PRO A 35 -17.21 -10.72 11.06
C PRO A 35 -17.04 -12.06 11.78
N LEU A 36 -15.82 -12.35 12.24
CA LEU A 36 -15.47 -13.56 12.95
C LEU A 36 -15.64 -13.37 14.46
N ALA A 37 -16.47 -14.20 15.11
CA ALA A 37 -16.60 -14.22 16.56
C ALA A 37 -15.30 -14.74 17.21
N PHE A 38 -14.86 -14.10 18.30
CA PHE A 38 -13.70 -14.53 19.07
C PHE A 38 -13.86 -14.17 20.56
N GLU A 39 -13.10 -14.87 21.39
CA GLU A 39 -13.09 -14.65 22.83
C GLU A 39 -11.66 -14.84 23.35
N SER A 40 -11.16 -13.83 24.06
CA SER A 40 -9.84 -13.81 24.71
C SER A 40 -10.00 -13.70 26.23
N ALA A 41 -8.89 -13.59 26.96
CA ALA A 41 -8.90 -13.41 28.41
C ALA A 41 -9.68 -12.17 28.86
N GLY A 42 -9.46 -11.03 28.21
CA GLY A 42 -10.03 -9.74 28.62
C GLY A 42 -11.14 -9.19 27.72
N PHE A 43 -11.47 -9.87 26.61
CA PHE A 43 -12.42 -9.37 25.62
C PHE A 43 -13.25 -10.49 25.00
N LYS A 44 -14.50 -10.20 24.64
CA LYS A 44 -15.37 -11.09 23.88
C LYS A 44 -16.09 -10.30 22.80
N GLY A 45 -16.03 -10.75 21.56
CA GLY A 45 -16.58 -9.96 20.47
C GLY A 45 -16.46 -10.58 19.09
N HIS A 46 -16.44 -9.72 18.09
CA HIS A 46 -16.30 -10.01 16.68
C HIS A 46 -15.16 -9.16 16.11
N PHE A 47 -14.44 -9.75 15.16
CA PHE A 47 -13.37 -9.12 14.42
C PHE A 47 -13.75 -9.10 12.95
N ASN A 48 -13.62 -7.96 12.29
CA ASN A 48 -13.84 -7.83 10.85
C ASN A 48 -12.64 -7.17 10.19
N PHE A 49 -12.24 -7.71 9.05
CA PHE A 49 -11.05 -7.31 8.33
C PHE A 49 -11.42 -7.01 6.88
N ILE A 50 -11.31 -5.73 6.51
CA ILE A 50 -11.69 -5.26 5.18
C ILE A 50 -10.43 -4.69 4.52
N HIS A 51 -10.19 -5.10 3.28
CA HIS A 51 -9.08 -4.59 2.48
C HIS A 51 -9.61 -4.23 1.10
N ASP A 52 -9.47 -2.96 0.74
CA ASP A 52 -9.97 -2.42 -0.53
C ASP A 52 -9.01 -1.41 -1.14
N ILE A 53 -8.18 -1.94 -2.04
CA ILE A 53 -7.17 -1.24 -2.83
C ILE A 53 -7.46 -1.44 -4.33
N GLY A 54 -8.53 -2.17 -4.66
CA GLY A 54 -8.99 -2.43 -6.03
C GLY A 54 -8.20 -3.53 -6.73
N ASN A 55 -7.45 -4.32 -5.98
CA ASN A 55 -6.59 -5.41 -6.47
C ASN A 55 -6.95 -6.77 -5.85
N GLU A 56 -7.95 -6.83 -4.97
CA GLU A 56 -8.32 -8.05 -4.23
C GLU A 56 -9.16 -9.03 -5.08
N PRO A 57 -8.97 -10.35 -4.89
CA PRO A 57 -9.89 -11.35 -5.44
C PRO A 57 -11.31 -11.10 -4.92
N GLY A 58 -12.28 -10.88 -5.80
CA GLY A 58 -13.67 -10.62 -5.42
C GLY A 58 -13.96 -9.17 -5.01
N SER A 59 -13.04 -8.23 -5.21
CA SER A 59 -13.31 -6.80 -5.06
C SER A 59 -14.48 -6.42 -5.98
N LEU A 60 -15.66 -6.22 -5.40
CA LEU A 60 -16.77 -5.55 -6.07
C LEU A 60 -16.25 -4.16 -6.38
N ALA A 61 -16.06 -3.85 -7.66
CA ALA A 61 -15.59 -2.55 -8.12
C ALA A 61 -16.41 -1.45 -7.44
N SER A 62 -15.89 -0.91 -6.33
CA SER A 62 -16.57 0.13 -5.58
C SER A 62 -16.62 1.33 -6.50
N SER A 63 -17.81 1.87 -6.74
CA SER A 63 -17.99 3.09 -7.52
C SER A 63 -17.38 4.32 -6.84
N SER A 64 -16.77 4.18 -5.66
CA SER A 64 -16.00 5.25 -5.04
C SER A 64 -14.60 5.32 -5.66
N ASP A 65 -14.27 6.45 -6.28
CA ASP A 65 -12.95 6.78 -6.86
C ASP A 65 -11.74 6.66 -5.89
N HIS A 66 -11.99 6.30 -4.62
CA HIS A 66 -11.01 6.31 -3.56
C HIS A 66 -10.82 4.90 -3.00
N ARG A 67 -9.62 4.35 -3.21
CA ARG A 67 -9.13 3.14 -2.52
C ARG A 67 -9.16 3.38 -1.01
N ARG A 68 -9.84 2.50 -0.27
CA ARG A 68 -10.03 2.61 1.18
C ARG A 68 -8.80 2.16 1.97
N GLY A 69 -7.97 1.29 1.40
CA GLY A 69 -6.82 0.73 2.10
C GLY A 69 -7.23 -0.43 3.00
N LEU A 70 -6.61 -0.51 4.19
CA LEU A 70 -6.94 -1.48 5.22
C LEU A 70 -7.90 -0.88 6.24
N ILE A 71 -8.96 -1.62 6.56
CA ILE A 71 -9.87 -1.31 7.65
C ILE A 71 -9.96 -2.51 8.59
N VAL A 72 -9.63 -2.29 9.86
CA VAL A 72 -9.81 -3.24 10.95
C VAL A 72 -10.95 -2.76 11.82
N GLN A 73 -11.94 -3.61 12.04
CA GLN A 73 -13.06 -3.32 12.90
C GLN A 73 -13.18 -4.41 13.99
N ILE A 74 -13.31 -3.99 15.23
CA ILE A 74 -13.41 -4.88 16.39
C ILE A 74 -14.63 -4.45 17.18
N GLN A 75 -15.55 -5.35 17.46
CA GLN A 75 -16.74 -5.05 18.24
C GLN A 75 -16.94 -6.05 19.36
N GLY A 76 -17.13 -5.60 20.59
CA GLY A 76 -17.34 -6.53 21.70
C GLY A 76 -17.39 -5.86 23.06
N LYS A 77 -17.33 -6.68 24.11
CA LYS A 77 -17.35 -6.24 25.50
C LYS A 77 -16.04 -6.60 26.17
N PHE A 78 -15.55 -5.69 27.01
CA PHE A 78 -14.45 -6.00 27.93
C PHE A 78 -14.99 -6.85 29.07
N LYS A 79 -14.21 -7.85 29.48
CA LYS A 79 -14.55 -8.74 30.60
C LYS A 79 -14.22 -8.11 31.96
N GLU A 80 -13.35 -7.11 31.95
CA GLU A 80 -12.89 -6.41 33.13
C GLU A 80 -12.81 -4.90 32.84
N LYS A 81 -12.91 -4.09 33.90
CA LYS A 81 -12.68 -2.65 33.79
C LYS A 81 -11.20 -2.37 33.49
N ALA A 82 -10.94 -1.33 32.71
CA ALA A 82 -9.59 -0.84 32.50
C ALA A 82 -9.11 -0.03 33.71
N THR A 83 -7.82 -0.08 33.99
CA THR A 83 -7.21 0.78 35.01
C THR A 83 -7.15 2.22 34.53
N LEU A 84 -7.32 3.14 35.48
CA LEU A 84 -7.13 4.56 35.25
C LEU A 84 -5.63 4.90 35.29
N GLY A 85 -5.18 5.68 34.32
CA GLY A 85 -3.84 6.24 34.25
C GLY A 85 -3.70 7.52 35.06
N ALA A 86 -2.48 8.06 35.08
CA ALA A 86 -2.10 9.23 35.88
C ALA A 86 -2.94 10.50 35.60
N GLU A 87 -3.60 10.59 34.44
CA GLU A 87 -4.39 11.75 34.01
C GLU A 87 -5.91 11.47 33.91
N ASN A 88 -6.44 10.48 34.63
CA ASN A 88 -7.82 9.98 34.48
C ASN A 88 -8.16 9.47 33.07
N LEU A 89 -7.15 9.24 32.24
CA LEU A 89 -7.26 8.56 30.96
C LEU A 89 -7.23 7.06 31.21
N THR A 90 -7.97 6.26 30.44
CA THR A 90 -7.78 4.80 30.46
C THR A 90 -6.37 4.44 30.00
N ASN A 91 -5.75 3.50 30.71
CA ASN A 91 -4.48 2.88 30.32
C ASN A 91 -4.65 1.86 29.18
N LEU A 92 -5.63 2.04 28.30
CA LEU A 92 -5.81 1.16 27.15
C LEU A 92 -4.86 1.55 26.03
N TRP A 93 -4.02 0.61 25.67
CA TRP A 93 -3.06 0.70 24.58
C TRP A 93 -3.33 -0.36 23.54
N ILE A 94 -3.00 -0.04 22.30
CA ILE A 94 -2.88 -1.01 21.22
C ILE A 94 -1.44 -0.98 20.73
N GLY A 95 -0.88 -2.15 20.52
CA GLY A 95 0.48 -2.30 20.07
C GLY A 95 0.64 -3.48 19.15
N GLY A 96 1.87 -3.64 18.69
CA GLY A 96 2.28 -4.84 18.01
C GLY A 96 3.73 -5.16 18.30
N THR A 97 4.07 -6.43 18.15
CA THR A 97 5.43 -6.92 18.23
C THR A 97 5.74 -7.81 17.04
N LEU A 98 6.98 -7.76 16.56
CA LEU A 98 7.46 -8.66 15.52
C LEU A 98 8.24 -9.81 16.15
N GLU A 99 8.27 -10.97 15.50
CA GLU A 99 9.08 -12.11 15.94
C GLU A 99 10.58 -11.84 15.69
N GLY A 100 11.19 -11.04 16.57
CA GLY A 100 12.61 -10.71 16.56
C GLY A 100 12.94 -9.22 16.42
N GLU A 101 14.23 -8.94 16.25
CA GLU A 101 14.80 -7.61 16.01
C GLU A 101 14.65 -7.21 14.53
N LEU A 102 14.32 -5.93 14.30
CA LEU A 102 14.35 -5.35 12.97
C LEU A 102 15.80 -5.16 12.49
N LYS A 103 16.27 -6.04 11.60
CA LYS A 103 17.61 -5.96 10.99
C LYS A 103 17.67 -4.87 9.90
N LEU A 104 17.67 -3.61 10.32
CA LEU A 104 17.67 -2.46 9.42
C LEU A 104 19.09 -2.05 9.02
N GLY A 105 19.34 -1.89 7.72
CA GLY A 105 20.52 -1.17 7.25
C GLY A 105 20.47 0.32 7.64
N TRP A 106 21.62 0.98 7.72
CA TRP A 106 21.75 2.37 8.20
C TRP A 106 20.73 3.36 7.60
N ILE A 107 20.50 3.31 6.28
CA ILE A 107 19.52 4.18 5.62
C ILE A 107 18.09 3.90 6.09
N MET A 108 17.71 2.62 6.18
CA MET A 108 16.34 2.25 6.56
C MET A 108 16.09 2.53 8.04
N LYS A 109 17.10 2.34 8.89
CA LYS A 109 17.04 2.72 10.29
C LYS A 109 16.67 4.20 10.45
N ASN A 110 17.36 5.10 9.73
CA ASN A 110 17.04 6.54 9.76
C ASN A 110 15.62 6.84 9.26
N VAL A 111 15.14 6.13 8.24
CA VAL A 111 13.75 6.29 7.73
C VAL A 111 12.73 5.85 8.78
N VAL A 112 12.93 4.68 9.39
CA VAL A 112 12.05 4.14 10.44
C VAL A 112 12.05 5.06 11.67
N GLU A 113 13.21 5.54 12.10
CA GLU A 113 13.33 6.50 13.20
C GLU A 113 12.63 7.83 12.88
N LEU A 114 12.75 8.34 11.65
CA LEU A 114 12.01 9.54 11.22
C LEU A 114 10.50 9.31 11.26
N CYS A 115 10.01 8.16 10.77
CA CYS A 115 8.61 7.77 10.85
C CYS A 115 8.13 7.65 12.30
N ALA A 116 8.94 7.05 13.18
CA ALA A 116 8.65 6.93 14.61
C ALA A 116 8.61 8.30 15.30
N LYS A 117 9.57 9.19 15.02
CA LYS A 117 9.57 10.58 15.52
C LYS A 117 8.32 11.34 15.06
N PHE A 118 7.93 11.19 13.80
CA PHE A 118 6.72 11.81 13.26
C PHE A 118 5.46 11.27 13.95
N ALA A 119 5.33 9.95 14.07
CA ALA A 119 4.19 9.32 14.74
C ALA A 119 4.13 9.67 16.24
N LYS A 120 5.28 9.73 16.92
CA LYS A 120 5.40 10.20 18.31
C LYS A 120 4.95 11.66 18.43
N LYS A 121 5.35 12.54 17.51
CA LYS A 121 4.87 13.93 17.47
C LYS A 121 3.34 14.00 17.27
N LYS A 122 2.78 13.19 16.36
CA LYS A 122 1.33 13.17 16.07
C LYS A 122 0.48 12.60 17.21
N THR A 123 1.06 11.78 18.07
CA THR A 123 0.40 11.17 19.24
C THR A 123 0.58 12.00 20.52
N GLY A 124 1.13 13.21 20.42
CA GLY A 124 1.41 14.08 21.56
C GLY A 124 2.50 13.52 22.48
N GLY A 125 3.48 12.81 21.89
CA GLY A 125 4.56 12.15 22.61
C GLY A 125 4.24 10.75 23.14
N ARG A 126 2.97 10.34 23.08
CA ARG A 126 2.46 9.09 23.67
C ARG A 126 2.56 7.91 22.70
N MET A 127 3.71 7.73 22.07
CA MET A 127 4.02 6.54 21.29
C MET A 127 5.18 5.83 21.94
N HIS A 128 5.02 4.52 22.15
CA HIS A 128 6.11 3.62 22.47
C HIS A 128 6.63 3.02 21.18
N PHE A 129 7.96 3.00 21.01
CA PHE A 129 8.61 2.39 19.87
C PHE A 129 9.97 1.86 20.30
N ASP A 130 10.18 0.58 20.01
CA ASP A 130 11.41 -0.15 20.22
C ASP A 130 11.72 -0.96 18.96
N ILE A 131 12.92 -0.77 18.41
CA ILE A 131 13.40 -1.49 17.20
C ILE A 131 13.69 -2.97 17.54
N GLY A 132 13.77 -3.31 18.82
CA GLY A 132 14.13 -4.62 19.32
C GLY A 132 15.64 -4.80 19.45
N SER A 133 15.99 -5.96 19.98
CA SER A 133 17.35 -6.45 20.16
C SER A 133 17.35 -7.99 20.09
N LYS A 134 18.53 -8.60 20.24
CA LYS A 134 18.64 -10.08 20.32
C LYS A 134 17.79 -10.71 21.43
N THR A 135 17.55 -9.99 22.52
CA THR A 135 16.84 -10.50 23.70
C THR A 135 15.41 -9.99 23.82
N GLN A 136 15.03 -8.96 23.06
CA GLN A 136 13.73 -8.33 23.15
C GLN A 136 13.18 -8.06 21.75
N PRO A 137 11.95 -8.50 21.44
CA PRO A 137 11.40 -8.28 20.11
C PRO A 137 11.14 -6.79 19.85
N SER A 138 11.11 -6.41 18.57
CA SER A 138 10.66 -5.05 18.21
C SER A 138 9.22 -4.84 18.64
N GLN A 139 8.91 -3.62 19.10
CA GLN A 139 7.60 -3.30 19.68
C GLN A 139 7.18 -1.90 19.30
N VAL A 140 5.89 -1.73 19.02
CA VAL A 140 5.25 -0.42 18.86
C VAL A 140 3.98 -0.37 19.70
N GLY A 141 3.67 0.77 20.29
CA GLY A 141 2.46 0.95 21.10
C GLY A 141 1.91 2.37 21.01
N PHE A 142 0.58 2.48 21.02
CA PHE A 142 -0.17 3.73 21.01
C PHE A 142 -1.35 3.65 21.99
N PRO A 143 -1.77 4.76 22.63
CA PRO A 143 -3.04 4.80 23.33
C PRO A 143 -4.15 4.49 22.33
N LEU A 144 -5.06 3.59 22.69
CA LEU A 144 -6.04 3.00 21.78
C LEU A 144 -6.80 4.04 20.95
N LYS A 145 -7.33 5.09 21.60
CA LYS A 145 -8.10 6.17 20.96
C LYS A 145 -7.25 7.10 20.07
N THR A 146 -5.93 6.97 20.08
CA THR A 146 -5.06 7.72 19.15
C THR A 146 -5.09 7.11 17.76
N LEU A 147 -5.33 5.80 17.65
CA LEU A 147 -5.40 5.08 16.38
C LEU A 147 -6.83 4.74 15.97
N PHE A 148 -7.65 4.30 16.92
CA PHE A 148 -9.00 3.83 16.65
C PHE A 148 -10.04 4.92 16.88
N LEU A 149 -11.01 5.01 15.98
CA LEU A 149 -12.32 5.55 16.29
C LEU A 149 -13.01 4.55 17.23
N VAL A 150 -13.51 5.01 18.36
CA VAL A 150 -14.18 4.14 19.35
C VAL A 150 -15.60 4.66 19.57
N ILE A 151 -16.57 3.77 19.37
CA ILE A 151 -18.00 3.99 19.62
C ILE A 151 -18.38 3.12 20.82
N THR A 152 -18.91 3.75 21.87
CA THR A 152 -19.46 3.04 23.02
C THR A 152 -20.96 2.95 22.86
N THR A 153 -21.49 1.74 22.80
CA THR A 153 -22.92 1.46 22.76
C THR A 153 -23.36 0.96 24.13
N PRO A 154 -24.19 1.71 24.88
CA PRO A 154 -24.73 1.29 26.16
C PRO A 154 -25.46 -0.06 26.12
N GLU A 155 -25.62 -0.67 27.29
CA GLU A 155 -26.41 -1.88 27.41
C GLU A 155 -27.87 -1.65 27.00
N GLY A 156 -28.41 -2.56 26.17
CA GLY A 156 -29.77 -2.47 25.62
C GLY A 156 -29.88 -1.71 24.30
N GLU A 157 -28.85 -0.96 23.90
CA GLU A 157 -28.79 -0.34 22.58
C GLU A 157 -28.19 -1.29 21.53
N THR A 158 -28.54 -1.08 20.25
CA THR A 158 -28.02 -1.89 19.14
C THR A 158 -26.70 -1.31 18.65
N PRO A 159 -25.57 -2.05 18.74
CA PRO A 159 -24.30 -1.56 18.26
C PRO A 159 -24.30 -1.52 16.72
N PRO A 160 -23.48 -0.65 16.09
CA PRO A 160 -23.43 -0.55 14.64
C PRO A 160 -22.97 -1.88 14.02
N THR A 161 -23.51 -2.25 12.86
CA THR A 161 -23.14 -3.52 12.22
C THR A 161 -21.72 -3.46 11.64
N LEU A 162 -20.86 -4.42 12.01
CA LEU A 162 -19.53 -4.54 11.42
C LEU A 162 -19.64 -4.81 9.91
N GLY A 163 -18.81 -4.13 9.12
CA GLY A 163 -18.82 -4.18 7.65
C GLY A 163 -19.79 -3.20 6.99
N ASP A 164 -20.60 -2.48 7.77
CA ASP A 164 -21.52 -1.49 7.22
C ASP A 164 -20.72 -0.30 6.59
N PRO A 165 -20.98 0.05 5.31
CA PRO A 165 -20.36 1.21 4.66
C PRO A 165 -20.62 2.56 5.37
N GLU A 166 -21.60 2.66 6.26
CA GLU A 166 -21.81 3.85 7.08
C GLU A 166 -20.70 4.06 8.12
N LEU A 167 -20.08 2.98 8.62
CA LEU A 167 -18.94 3.07 9.53
C LEU A 167 -17.73 3.75 8.88
N ASP A 168 -17.55 3.56 7.58
CA ASP A 168 -16.46 4.18 6.80
C ASP A 168 -16.60 5.70 6.67
N LYS A 169 -17.82 6.22 6.86
CA LYS A 169 -18.11 7.66 6.76
C LYS A 169 -17.86 8.39 8.08
N LEU A 170 -17.66 7.66 9.18
CA LEU A 170 -17.43 8.26 10.49
C LEU A 170 -16.06 8.92 10.53
N LYS A 171 -16.02 10.14 11.05
CA LYS A 171 -14.79 10.91 11.18
C LYS A 171 -14.12 10.62 12.52
N TYR A 172 -12.83 10.38 12.47
CA TYR A 172 -11.99 10.30 13.66
C TYR A 172 -12.11 11.60 14.47
N VAL A 173 -12.53 11.49 15.74
CA VAL A 173 -12.79 12.62 16.63
C VAL A 173 -11.56 13.12 17.40
N GLY A 174 -10.39 12.54 17.15
CA GLY A 174 -9.17 12.87 17.87
C GLY A 174 -8.92 11.98 19.08
N PRO A 175 -7.76 12.16 19.74
CA PRO A 175 -7.44 11.45 20.97
C PRO A 175 -8.40 11.91 22.08
N GLY A 176 -8.86 10.99 22.90
CA GLY A 176 -9.71 11.32 24.04
C GLY A 176 -9.74 10.21 25.06
N MET A 177 -10.63 10.34 26.04
CA MET A 177 -10.88 9.29 27.04
C MET A 177 -11.83 8.24 26.47
N ILE A 178 -11.66 6.99 26.88
CA ILE A 178 -12.66 5.94 26.75
C ILE A 178 -13.01 5.58 28.19
N ASP A 179 -14.28 5.58 28.58
CA ASP A 179 -14.67 5.00 29.87
C ASP A 179 -15.01 3.52 29.62
N VAL A 180 -14.26 2.63 30.25
CA VAL A 180 -14.32 1.19 29.99
C VAL A 180 -15.08 0.50 31.10
N ASP A 181 -16.29 0.09 30.79
CA ASP A 181 -17.15 -0.75 31.60
C ASP A 181 -17.33 -2.14 30.96
N THR A 182 -17.96 -3.05 31.70
CA THR A 182 -18.15 -4.46 31.29
C THR A 182 -19.53 -4.74 30.69
N THR A 183 -20.37 -3.72 30.59
CA THR A 183 -21.78 -3.78 30.16
C THR A 183 -21.99 -3.28 28.74
N SER A 184 -21.25 -2.23 28.36
CA SER A 184 -21.28 -1.57 27.07
C SER A 184 -20.59 -2.40 25.98
N THR A 185 -21.07 -2.24 24.75
CA THR A 185 -20.44 -2.80 23.55
C THR A 185 -19.58 -1.73 22.89
N TYR A 186 -18.30 -2.00 22.72
CA TYR A 186 -17.33 -1.11 22.11
C TYR A 186 -17.14 -1.51 20.65
N THR A 187 -17.30 -0.57 19.73
CA THR A 187 -16.91 -0.73 18.31
C THR A 187 -15.68 0.12 18.04
N MET A 188 -14.57 -0.53 17.74
CA MET A 188 -13.27 0.08 17.46
C MET A 188 -12.99 -0.06 15.97
N ILE A 189 -12.74 1.06 15.29
CA ILE A 189 -12.47 1.10 13.85
C ILE A 189 -11.12 1.78 13.62
N TRP A 190 -10.23 1.08 12.93
CA TRP A 190 -8.98 1.63 12.42
C TRP A 190 -8.96 1.53 10.91
N ASN A 191 -8.84 2.66 10.25
CA ASN A 191 -8.74 2.76 8.80
C ASN A 191 -7.38 3.40 8.45
N THR A 192 -6.60 2.70 7.63
CA THR A 192 -5.33 3.21 7.12
C THR A 192 -5.24 3.05 5.60
N PRO A 193 -5.09 4.17 4.85
CA PRO A 193 -4.82 4.13 3.42
C PRO A 193 -3.33 3.88 3.10
N TYR A 194 -2.50 3.66 4.12
CA TYR A 194 -1.04 3.61 4.03
C TYR A 194 -0.48 2.18 3.95
N MET A 195 -1.33 1.16 3.94
CA MET A 195 -0.89 -0.23 3.95
C MET A 195 -1.69 -1.05 2.94
N ASP A 196 -0.98 -1.77 2.09
CA ASP A 196 -1.49 -2.78 1.17
C ASP A 196 -0.95 -4.14 1.60
N LEU A 197 -1.77 -4.90 2.31
CA LEU A 197 -1.37 -6.22 2.81
C LEU A 197 -1.39 -7.28 1.71
N CYS A 198 -2.22 -7.12 0.67
CA CYS A 198 -2.24 -8.04 -0.47
C CYS A 198 -0.95 -7.98 -1.31
N ASN A 199 -0.42 -6.77 -1.52
CA ASN A 199 0.85 -6.56 -2.22
C ASN A 199 2.05 -6.44 -1.27
N TRP A 200 1.81 -6.42 0.04
CA TRP A 200 2.83 -6.27 1.07
C TRP A 200 3.63 -4.96 0.94
N GLU A 201 2.92 -3.85 0.70
CA GLU A 201 3.53 -2.54 0.48
C GLU A 201 2.98 -1.48 1.44
N LEU A 202 3.86 -0.59 1.91
CA LEU A 202 3.45 0.67 2.52
C LEU A 202 3.16 1.68 1.42
N LEU A 203 1.93 2.18 1.41
CA LEU A 203 1.44 3.18 0.47
C LEU A 203 1.53 4.59 1.08
N LYS A 204 1.61 5.60 0.21
CA LYS A 204 1.44 7.03 0.57
C LYS A 204 2.36 7.51 1.71
N VAL A 205 3.51 6.86 1.93
CA VAL A 205 4.53 7.35 2.88
C VAL A 205 5.16 8.61 2.29
N PRO A 206 5.16 9.76 2.99
CA PRO A 206 5.72 11.00 2.47
C PRO A 206 7.18 10.81 2.02
N ALA A 207 7.51 11.31 0.82
CA ALA A 207 8.83 11.22 0.20
C ALA A 207 9.35 9.80 -0.10
N VAL A 208 8.55 8.75 0.14
CA VAL A 208 8.92 7.36 -0.11
C VAL A 208 7.94 6.78 -1.14
N SER A 209 8.46 6.30 -2.27
CA SER A 209 7.71 5.46 -3.22
C SER A 209 7.10 4.27 -2.47
N PRO A 210 6.01 3.63 -2.95
CA PRO A 210 5.52 2.40 -2.33
C PRO A 210 6.66 1.50 -1.88
N LEU A 211 6.73 1.29 -0.56
CA LEU A 211 7.87 0.65 0.10
C LEU A 211 7.44 -0.77 0.43
N PRO A 212 8.04 -1.80 -0.18
CA PRO A 212 7.75 -3.17 0.19
C PRO A 212 8.01 -3.34 1.68
N LEU A 213 7.03 -3.86 2.42
CA LEU A 213 7.09 -4.05 3.87
C LEU A 213 8.29 -4.94 4.25
N GLU A 214 8.75 -5.83 3.37
CA GLU A 214 10.00 -6.61 3.56
C GLU A 214 11.25 -5.75 3.65
N SER A 215 11.24 -4.58 3.02
CA SER A 215 12.38 -3.66 3.13
C SER A 215 12.54 -3.14 4.56
N VAL A 216 11.48 -3.19 5.37
CA VAL A 216 11.46 -2.82 6.78
C VAL A 216 11.54 -4.06 7.66
N MET A 217 10.66 -5.03 7.45
CA MET A 217 10.53 -6.23 8.29
C MET A 217 11.62 -7.29 8.04
N GLY A 218 12.33 -7.21 6.91
CA GLY A 218 13.29 -8.24 6.51
C GLY A 218 12.61 -9.60 6.31
N ASP A 219 13.19 -10.63 6.92
CA ASP A 219 12.71 -12.01 6.86
C ASP A 219 11.64 -12.33 7.91
N ILE A 220 11.23 -11.35 8.71
CA ILE A 220 10.18 -11.53 9.71
C ILE A 220 8.85 -11.78 8.99
N THR A 221 8.28 -12.96 9.22
CA THR A 221 7.00 -13.37 8.64
C THR A 221 5.86 -13.32 9.63
N LYS A 222 6.11 -13.13 10.93
CA LYS A 222 5.07 -13.11 11.96
C LYS A 222 5.07 -11.82 12.77
N ALA A 223 3.88 -11.33 13.08
CA ALA A 223 3.64 -10.24 14.01
C ALA A 223 2.47 -10.56 14.92
N ARG A 224 2.50 -10.01 16.13
CA ARG A 224 1.37 -9.96 17.06
C ARG A 224 0.84 -8.55 17.10
N VAL A 225 -0.47 -8.39 17.14
CA VAL A 225 -1.14 -7.12 17.38
C VAL A 225 -2.07 -7.32 18.57
N PHE A 226 -1.96 -6.46 19.57
CA PHE A 226 -2.61 -6.69 20.85
C PHE A 226 -3.16 -5.40 21.44
N VAL A 227 -4.29 -5.51 22.13
CA VAL A 227 -4.84 -4.47 23.01
C VAL A 227 -4.58 -4.89 24.44
N TYR A 228 -4.10 -3.97 25.26
CA TYR A 228 -3.68 -4.25 26.62
C TYR A 228 -3.88 -3.05 27.54
N ASP A 229 -3.96 -3.33 28.83
CA ASP A 229 -4.04 -2.37 29.91
C ASP A 229 -2.65 -2.13 30.51
N LEU A 230 -2.06 -0.97 30.23
CA LEU A 230 -0.71 -0.63 30.68
C LEU A 230 -0.60 -0.57 32.22
N GLY A 231 -1.67 -0.22 32.94
CA GLY A 231 -1.62 -0.20 34.40
C GLY A 231 -1.58 -1.61 35.00
N LYS A 232 -2.25 -2.58 34.36
CA LYS A 232 -2.11 -4.01 34.71
C LYS A 232 -0.73 -4.56 34.34
N ALA A 233 -0.10 -4.02 33.30
CA ALA A 233 1.29 -4.29 32.93
C ALA A 233 2.33 -3.55 33.79
N GLY A 234 1.95 -3.03 34.97
CA GLY A 234 2.86 -2.34 35.88
C GLY A 234 3.41 -1.01 35.36
N GLY A 235 2.74 -0.38 34.39
CA GLY A 235 3.19 0.86 33.77
C GLY A 235 4.27 0.69 32.70
N SER A 236 4.64 -0.56 32.34
CA SER A 236 5.71 -0.86 31.40
C SER A 236 5.19 -1.53 30.13
N HIS A 237 5.64 -1.03 28.97
CA HIS A 237 5.37 -1.66 27.68
C HIS A 237 6.06 -3.02 27.52
N ALA A 238 7.16 -3.25 28.23
CA ALA A 238 7.92 -4.50 28.16
C ALA A 238 7.20 -5.70 28.80
N HIS A 239 6.11 -5.46 29.54
CA HIS A 239 5.32 -6.49 30.22
C HIS A 239 3.86 -6.46 29.78
N PHE A 240 3.61 -6.06 28.53
CA PHE A 240 2.26 -5.90 27.97
C PHE A 240 1.39 -7.15 28.13
N GLU A 241 2.02 -8.34 28.15
CA GLU A 241 1.35 -9.63 28.31
C GLU A 241 0.57 -9.72 29.63
N GLN A 242 1.05 -9.06 30.70
CA GLN A 242 0.37 -9.04 32.00
C GLN A 242 -0.93 -8.22 31.97
N GLY A 243 -1.06 -7.30 31.01
CA GLY A 243 -2.25 -6.50 30.79
C GLY A 243 -3.05 -6.90 29.56
N LEU A 244 -2.77 -8.05 28.95
CA LEU A 244 -3.32 -8.43 27.65
C LEU A 244 -4.85 -8.58 27.68
N LEU A 245 -5.54 -7.86 26.80
CA LEU A 245 -7.00 -7.92 26.67
C LEU A 245 -7.41 -8.61 25.36
N LEU A 246 -6.74 -8.27 24.26
CA LEU A 246 -6.98 -8.83 22.92
C LEU A 246 -5.63 -9.16 22.30
N ASP A 247 -5.55 -10.31 21.62
CA ASP A 247 -4.35 -10.75 20.93
C ASP A 247 -4.70 -11.33 19.55
N THR A 248 -4.04 -10.81 18.53
CA THR A 248 -4.23 -11.18 17.14
C THR A 248 -2.87 -11.45 16.52
N TYR A 249 -2.86 -12.37 15.59
CA TYR A 249 -1.67 -12.89 14.96
C TYR A 249 -1.73 -12.65 13.47
N PHE A 250 -0.62 -12.13 12.97
CA PHE A 250 -0.41 -11.88 11.56
C PHE A 250 0.75 -12.75 11.10
N ARG A 251 0.52 -13.51 10.03
CA ARG A 251 1.55 -14.32 9.38
C ARG A 251 1.53 -14.05 7.88
N ARG A 252 2.71 -13.84 7.32
CA ARG A 252 2.96 -13.86 5.90
C ARG A 252 3.04 -15.31 5.41
N GLY A 253 2.31 -15.62 4.34
CA GLY A 253 2.42 -16.89 3.66
C GLY A 253 3.75 -17.12 2.95
N GLU A 254 4.08 -18.38 2.78
CA GLU A 254 5.22 -18.79 1.95
C GLU A 254 4.91 -18.65 0.45
N GLU A 255 5.95 -18.68 -0.37
CA GLU A 255 5.77 -18.57 -1.82
C GLU A 255 5.07 -19.83 -2.35
N GLY A 256 3.88 -19.66 -2.93
CA GLY A 256 3.04 -20.78 -3.39
C GLY A 256 1.96 -21.22 -2.38
N GLU A 257 1.99 -20.69 -1.16
CA GLU A 257 0.90 -20.89 -0.20
C GLU A 257 -0.32 -20.09 -0.69
N GLY A 258 -1.40 -20.80 -1.05
CA GLY A 258 -2.65 -20.19 -1.49
C GLY A 258 -3.34 -19.44 -0.35
N TRP A 259 -4.30 -18.59 -0.70
CA TRP A 259 -5.19 -18.02 0.31
C TRP A 259 -5.88 -19.17 1.04
N PRO A 260 -6.08 -19.06 2.37
CA PRO A 260 -6.86 -20.06 3.07
C PRO A 260 -8.22 -20.07 2.38
N VAL A 261 -8.59 -21.22 1.82
CA VAL A 261 -9.94 -21.37 1.29
C VAL A 261 -10.83 -21.31 2.52
N PRO A 262 -11.81 -20.40 2.59
CA PRO A 262 -12.75 -20.36 3.69
C PRO A 262 -13.23 -21.79 3.88
N VAL A 263 -13.09 -22.33 5.10
CA VAL A 263 -13.71 -23.60 5.47
C VAL A 263 -15.19 -23.29 5.35
N SER A 264 -15.71 -23.48 4.15
CA SER A 264 -17.10 -23.26 3.80
C SER A 264 -17.81 -24.11 4.81
N ALA A 265 -18.48 -23.49 5.79
CA ALA A 265 -19.10 -24.17 6.92
C ALA A 265 -19.72 -25.41 6.34
N ASP A 266 -19.14 -26.56 6.70
CA ASP A 266 -19.37 -27.85 6.08
C ASP A 266 -20.88 -27.98 6.00
N THR A 267 -21.41 -27.60 4.83
CA THR A 267 -22.84 -27.54 4.60
C THR A 267 -23.02 -28.99 4.30
N GLY A 268 -23.18 -29.76 5.39
CA GLY A 268 -23.24 -31.20 5.37
C GLY A 268 -24.20 -31.57 4.28
N GLY A 269 -23.64 -31.78 3.09
CA GLY A 269 -24.36 -32.27 1.96
C GLY A 269 -24.76 -33.61 2.49
N GLU A 270 -26.06 -33.78 2.73
CA GLU A 270 -26.64 -35.08 2.96
C GLU A 270 -26.00 -36.00 1.92
N GLN A 271 -25.07 -36.85 2.37
CA GLN A 271 -24.48 -37.86 1.50
C GLN A 271 -25.67 -38.60 0.94
N THR A 272 -25.88 -38.49 -0.36
CA THR A 272 -26.93 -39.28 -0.97
C THR A 272 -26.56 -40.74 -0.72
N PRO A 273 -27.51 -41.64 -0.42
CA PRO A 273 -27.21 -43.04 -0.13
C PRO A 273 -26.40 -43.79 -1.21
N LEU A 274 -26.12 -43.16 -2.37
CA LEU A 274 -25.21 -43.68 -3.39
C LEU A 274 -23.72 -43.45 -3.07
N ASP A 275 -23.35 -42.38 -2.37
CA ASP A 275 -21.94 -42.04 -2.11
C ASP A 275 -21.32 -42.91 -1.00
N ALA A 276 -22.16 -43.56 -0.19
CA ALA A 276 -21.75 -44.50 0.84
C ALA A 276 -21.38 -45.91 0.30
N LEU A 277 -21.57 -46.17 -1.00
CA LEU A 277 -21.33 -47.49 -1.59
C LEU A 277 -20.05 -47.58 -2.45
N SER A 278 -19.32 -46.48 -2.65
CA SER A 278 -18.14 -46.48 -3.52
C SER A 278 -16.79 -46.68 -2.81
N ASP A 279 -16.74 -46.68 -1.48
CA ASP A 279 -15.46 -46.68 -0.72
C ASP A 279 -15.22 -47.96 0.08
N VAL A 280 -15.42 -49.11 -0.57
CA VAL A 280 -14.97 -50.41 -0.05
C VAL A 280 -14.00 -51.02 -1.05
N GLY A 281 -12.71 -50.73 -0.87
CA GLY A 281 -11.65 -51.56 -1.44
C GLY A 281 -10.37 -50.82 -1.80
N SER A 282 -9.41 -50.83 -0.88
CA SER A 282 -8.16 -51.59 -1.06
C SER A 282 -7.18 -51.24 0.06
N GLU A 283 -7.03 -52.19 0.96
CA GLU A 283 -5.92 -52.29 1.90
C GLU A 283 -4.68 -52.70 1.07
N ASP A 284 -3.55 -52.05 1.27
CA ASP A 284 -2.27 -52.73 1.13
C ASP A 284 -1.20 -52.07 2.01
N ALA A 285 -0.54 -52.93 2.77
CA ALA A 285 0.41 -52.65 3.83
C ALA A 285 1.84 -52.89 3.35
N CYS A 286 2.75 -51.98 3.70
CA CYS A 286 4.21 -52.17 3.83
C CYS A 286 4.83 -50.79 4.16
N ASP A 287 5.92 -50.59 4.89
CA ASP A 287 6.87 -51.43 5.62
C ASP A 287 7.77 -50.46 6.42
N GLN A 288 8.53 -51.00 7.36
CA GLN A 288 9.40 -50.35 8.33
C GLN A 288 10.63 -49.65 7.72
N GLY A 289 11.22 -48.69 8.45
CA GLY A 289 12.54 -48.15 8.13
C GLY A 289 13.01 -47.05 9.08
N SER A 290 13.70 -47.47 10.14
CA SER A 290 14.54 -46.66 11.03
C SER A 290 15.66 -45.92 10.27
N GLU A 291 16.10 -44.75 10.77
CA GLU A 291 17.52 -44.49 11.06
C GLU A 291 17.74 -43.15 11.78
N ASP A 292 18.50 -43.26 12.87
CA ASP A 292 19.04 -42.19 13.70
C ASP A 292 20.06 -41.34 12.93
N GLY A 293 20.09 -40.04 13.19
CA GLY A 293 21.02 -39.09 12.60
C GLY A 293 21.37 -37.97 13.56
N ASP A 294 22.08 -38.33 14.63
CA ASP A 294 22.73 -37.46 15.60
C ASP A 294 23.87 -36.66 14.93
N LEU A 295 23.78 -35.33 14.92
CA LEU A 295 24.86 -34.44 14.49
C LEU A 295 25.10 -33.34 15.53
N VAL A 296 26.03 -33.68 16.42
CA VAL A 296 26.79 -32.78 17.28
C VAL A 296 27.63 -31.84 16.39
N LEU A 297 27.46 -30.53 16.57
CA LEU A 297 28.45 -29.54 16.16
C LEU A 297 28.76 -28.63 17.36
N GLU A 298 29.82 -28.99 18.08
CA GLU A 298 30.58 -28.07 18.91
C GLU A 298 31.37 -27.12 18.00
N GLY A 299 31.37 -25.84 18.34
CA GLY A 299 32.07 -24.80 17.60
C GLY A 299 32.35 -23.61 18.51
N ASP A 300 33.55 -23.63 19.07
CA ASP A 300 34.13 -22.68 20.01
C ASP A 300 34.10 -21.21 19.59
N GLY A 301 33.90 -20.37 20.60
CA GLY A 301 34.81 -19.29 21.00
C GLY A 301 35.33 -18.32 19.93
N MET A 302 34.83 -17.08 19.96
CA MET A 302 35.69 -15.92 19.77
C MET A 302 35.13 -14.74 20.58
N SER A 303 35.74 -14.56 21.75
CA SER A 303 35.88 -13.28 22.44
C SER A 303 36.62 -12.32 21.51
N ASP A 304 36.17 -11.08 21.42
CA ASP A 304 37.06 -9.92 21.49
C ASP A 304 36.26 -8.66 21.83
N SER A 305 36.60 -8.14 23.00
CA SER A 305 36.41 -6.79 23.49
C SER A 305 37.06 -5.77 22.56
N ASP A 306 36.38 -4.69 22.25
CA ASP A 306 37.06 -3.42 22.03
C ASP A 306 36.25 -2.25 22.59
N ASP A 307 36.86 -1.68 23.61
CA ASP A 307 36.52 -0.48 24.34
C ASP A 307 36.97 0.72 23.50
N SER A 308 36.07 1.63 23.19
CA SER A 308 36.42 2.92 22.57
C SER A 308 35.52 4.00 23.12
N SER A 309 35.92 4.47 24.30
CA SER A 309 35.60 5.77 24.84
C SER A 309 36.10 6.87 23.89
N GLY A 310 35.20 7.38 23.05
CA GLY A 310 35.41 8.54 22.20
C GLY A 310 34.63 9.74 22.71
N ASP A 311 35.29 10.54 23.54
CA ASP A 311 34.91 11.89 23.96
C ASP A 311 34.60 12.76 22.72
N SER A 312 33.36 13.22 22.59
CA SER A 312 32.98 14.20 21.56
C SER A 312 32.12 15.28 22.21
N GLN A 313 32.78 16.41 22.46
CA GLN A 313 32.22 17.65 22.93
C GLN A 313 31.33 18.28 21.86
N ASP A 314 30.08 18.54 22.24
CA ASP A 314 29.29 19.74 21.97
C ASP A 314 29.59 20.54 20.68
N GLU A 315 28.93 20.17 19.57
CA GLU A 315 28.56 21.11 18.49
C GLU A 315 27.08 20.94 18.10
N GLU A 316 26.15 21.06 19.05
CA GLU A 316 24.69 21.06 18.81
C GLU A 316 24.16 22.44 18.33
N GLY A 317 24.77 23.02 17.29
CA GLY A 317 24.36 24.35 16.79
C GLY A 317 24.16 24.48 15.28
N GLY A 318 24.54 23.48 14.48
CA GLY A 318 24.57 23.59 13.00
C GLY A 318 23.47 22.84 12.26
N ASP A 319 22.79 21.88 12.90
CA ASP A 319 21.91 20.94 12.19
C ASP A 319 20.53 21.52 11.89
N GLU A 320 20.01 22.43 12.73
CA GLU A 320 18.68 23.02 12.52
C GLU A 320 18.64 23.89 11.24
N GLU A 321 19.69 24.66 10.95
CA GLU A 321 19.74 25.52 9.76
C GLU A 321 19.88 24.70 8.46
N LEU A 322 20.58 23.57 8.52
CA LEU A 322 20.71 22.64 7.40
C LEU A 322 19.40 21.89 7.12
N GLU A 323 18.69 21.48 8.17
CA GLU A 323 17.36 20.86 8.04
C GLU A 323 16.32 21.84 7.50
N GLU A 324 16.34 23.10 7.96
CA GLU A 324 15.43 24.13 7.46
C GLU A 324 15.67 24.45 5.97
N LYS A 325 16.94 24.59 5.56
CA LYS A 325 17.30 24.76 4.13
C LYS A 325 16.90 23.55 3.28
N SER A 326 17.03 22.34 3.82
CA SER A 326 16.62 21.11 3.13
C SER A 326 15.10 21.04 2.94
N MET A 327 14.33 21.40 3.98
CA MET A 327 12.87 21.46 3.91
C MET A 327 12.36 22.56 2.96
N GLU A 328 13.01 23.74 2.95
CA GLU A 328 12.66 24.82 2.03
C GLU A 328 12.93 24.42 0.56
N LEU A 329 14.07 23.80 0.29
CA LEU A 329 14.39 23.29 -1.04
C LEU A 329 13.41 22.19 -1.50
N HIS A 330 12.97 21.34 -0.56
CA HIS A 330 11.93 20.34 -0.82
C HIS A 330 10.57 20.98 -1.13
N ARG A 331 10.19 22.04 -0.39
CA ARG A 331 8.97 22.81 -0.63
C ARG A 331 8.97 23.44 -2.02
N MET A 332 10.06 24.13 -2.39
CA MET A 332 10.23 24.74 -3.71
C MET A 332 10.15 23.70 -4.84
N HIS A 333 10.75 22.53 -4.65
CA HIS A 333 10.73 21.47 -5.66
C HIS A 333 9.33 20.83 -5.81
N THR A 334 8.63 20.65 -4.70
CA THR A 334 7.24 20.16 -4.70
C THR A 334 6.31 21.16 -5.37
N GLU A 335 6.47 22.45 -5.09
CA GLU A 335 5.70 23.53 -5.72
C GLU A 335 5.99 23.63 -7.22
N ALA A 336 7.25 23.45 -7.64
CA ALA A 336 7.62 23.41 -9.06
C ALA A 336 6.99 22.20 -9.78
N LEU A 337 6.99 21.02 -9.16
CA LEU A 337 6.32 19.82 -9.71
C LEU A 337 4.81 20.00 -9.76
N PHE A 338 4.19 20.60 -8.74
CA PHE A 338 2.76 20.95 -8.76
C PHE A 338 2.41 21.97 -9.84
N LYS A 339 3.27 22.97 -10.08
CA LYS A 339 3.10 23.92 -11.18
C LYS A 339 3.22 23.23 -12.54
N ILE A 340 4.17 22.31 -12.69
CA ILE A 340 4.32 21.47 -13.90
C ILE A 340 3.13 20.52 -14.08
N GLU A 341 2.58 19.95 -13.00
CA GLU A 341 1.35 19.15 -13.05
C GLU A 341 0.12 20.00 -13.37
N GLY A 342 0.09 21.25 -12.90
CA GLY A 342 -0.89 22.27 -13.29
C GLY A 342 -0.80 22.70 -14.76
N TRP A 343 0.28 22.35 -15.46
CA TRP A 343 0.41 22.51 -16.92
C TRP A 343 -0.18 21.33 -17.70
N ARG A 344 -0.73 20.30 -17.03
CA ARG A 344 -1.55 19.29 -17.71
C ARG A 344 -2.88 19.92 -18.15
N PRO A 345 -3.27 19.81 -19.44
CA PRO A 345 -4.47 20.49 -19.93
C PRO A 345 -5.73 20.00 -19.22
N ARG A 346 -6.60 20.95 -18.81
CA ARG A 346 -8.00 20.66 -18.48
C ARG A 346 -8.76 20.41 -19.79
N GLN A 347 -9.72 19.48 -19.76
CA GLN A 347 -10.54 19.10 -20.92
C GLN A 347 -11.13 20.34 -21.59
N MET A 348 -10.79 20.57 -22.86
CA MET A 348 -11.50 21.48 -23.74
C MET A 348 -12.16 20.64 -24.84
N ALA A 349 -13.38 21.02 -25.20
CA ALA A 349 -14.12 20.39 -26.29
C ALA A 349 -13.31 20.48 -27.58
N CYS A 350 -13.05 19.34 -28.18
CA CYS A 350 -12.24 19.21 -29.39
C CYS A 350 -13.07 19.72 -30.58
N THR A 351 -12.92 21.00 -30.94
CA THR A 351 -13.46 21.55 -32.19
C THR A 351 -12.29 21.99 -33.07
N GLU A 352 -12.14 21.25 -34.18
CA GLU A 352 -11.32 21.51 -35.38
C GLU A 352 -9.79 21.61 -35.19
N ALA A 353 -9.14 20.44 -35.14
CA ALA A 353 -7.69 20.29 -35.00
C ALA A 353 -6.86 20.61 -36.28
N ASP A 354 -7.51 20.87 -37.42
CA ASP A 354 -6.82 20.91 -38.72
C ASP A 354 -6.05 22.22 -38.99
N LYS A 355 -6.30 23.30 -38.25
CA LYS A 355 -5.68 24.61 -38.49
C LYS A 355 -4.62 25.05 -37.47
N SER A 356 -4.42 24.31 -36.40
CA SER A 356 -3.50 24.73 -35.32
C SER A 356 -2.04 24.67 -35.77
N THR A 357 -1.27 25.74 -35.51
CA THR A 357 0.19 25.75 -35.72
C THR A 357 0.85 25.11 -34.50
N VAL A 358 1.83 24.23 -34.75
CA VAL A 358 2.56 23.51 -33.68
C VAL A 358 4.01 23.91 -33.71
N GLN A 359 4.51 24.45 -32.60
CA GLN A 359 5.92 24.74 -32.38
C GLN A 359 6.50 23.85 -31.29
N VAL A 360 7.77 23.47 -31.39
CA VAL A 360 8.49 22.75 -30.32
C VAL A 360 9.59 23.67 -29.79
N PRO A 361 9.28 24.55 -28.83
CA PRO A 361 10.24 25.55 -28.38
C PRO A 361 11.31 24.98 -27.45
N TYR A 362 11.00 23.95 -26.66
CA TYR A 362 11.90 23.42 -25.62
C TYR A 362 11.80 21.90 -25.45
N TYR A 363 12.83 21.32 -24.82
CA TYR A 363 12.77 19.99 -24.21
C TYR A 363 13.24 20.09 -22.76
N ILE A 364 12.72 19.19 -21.91
CA ILE A 364 13.08 19.13 -20.49
C ILE A 364 13.66 17.75 -20.20
N GLU A 365 14.90 17.72 -19.71
CA GLU A 365 15.49 16.51 -19.13
C GLU A 365 15.07 16.42 -17.67
N ALA A 366 14.15 15.52 -17.35
CA ALA A 366 13.79 15.22 -15.98
C ALA A 366 14.55 13.96 -15.54
N ILE A 367 15.45 14.12 -14.57
CA ILE A 367 15.99 12.97 -13.85
C ILE A 367 14.92 12.56 -12.86
N ASP A 368 14.21 11.46 -13.16
CA ASP A 368 13.31 10.81 -12.21
C ASP A 368 14.17 10.27 -11.04
N ARG A 369 14.34 11.11 -10.02
CA ARG A 369 15.11 10.78 -8.81
C ARG A 369 14.34 9.82 -7.90
N LEU A 370 13.02 9.73 -8.05
CA LEU A 370 12.12 8.92 -7.22
C LEU A 370 12.09 7.46 -7.67
N ARG A 371 12.17 7.18 -8.98
CA ARG A 371 12.25 5.81 -9.54
C ARG A 371 13.61 5.57 -10.16
N ARG A 372 14.54 5.04 -9.36
CA ARG A 372 15.92 4.65 -9.74
C ARG A 372 16.15 4.48 -11.28
N ARG A 373 16.99 5.37 -11.84
CA ARG A 373 17.86 5.19 -13.05
C ARG A 373 17.25 5.37 -14.45
N LYS A 374 16.10 6.01 -14.66
CA LYS A 374 15.66 6.37 -16.02
C LYS A 374 15.56 7.88 -16.20
N VAL A 375 16.47 8.44 -16.99
CA VAL A 375 16.34 9.82 -17.49
C VAL A 375 15.18 9.82 -18.47
N ARG A 376 14.16 10.66 -18.18
CA ARG A 376 13.06 10.89 -19.11
C ARG A 376 13.24 12.24 -19.78
N ILE A 377 12.98 12.27 -21.08
CA ILE A 377 13.11 13.47 -21.88
C ILE A 377 11.72 13.81 -22.40
N TRP A 378 11.23 14.99 -22.02
CA TRP A 378 9.93 15.49 -22.45
C TRP A 378 10.13 16.56 -23.50
N TYR A 379 9.37 16.49 -24.59
CA TYR A 379 9.30 17.56 -25.58
C TYR A 379 8.06 18.39 -25.31
N VAL A 380 8.23 19.71 -25.24
CA VAL A 380 7.16 20.65 -24.99
C VAL A 380 6.76 21.29 -26.32
N PHE A 381 5.46 21.26 -26.60
CA PHE A 381 4.83 21.78 -27.80
C PHE A 381 4.01 23.01 -27.42
N ALA A 382 4.21 24.12 -28.12
CA ALA A 382 3.30 25.26 -28.10
C ALA A 382 2.35 25.13 -29.30
N MET A 383 1.07 25.26 -29.04
CA MET A 383 0.01 25.16 -30.02
C MET A 383 -0.70 26.51 -30.08
N GLU A 384 -0.89 27.06 -31.27
CA GLU A 384 -1.69 28.28 -31.47
C GLU A 384 -2.90 27.92 -32.31
N ASN A 385 -4.08 28.39 -31.90
CA ASN A 385 -5.28 28.31 -32.71
C ASN A 385 -5.47 29.65 -33.41
N PRO A 386 -5.25 29.74 -34.73
CA PRO A 386 -5.41 30.99 -35.46
C PRO A 386 -6.87 31.47 -35.50
N ASP A 387 -7.84 30.57 -35.31
CA ASP A 387 -9.27 30.86 -35.43
C ASP A 387 -9.94 31.19 -34.08
N ALA A 388 -9.19 31.10 -32.97
CA ALA A 388 -9.69 31.49 -31.66
C ALA A 388 -9.66 33.02 -31.54
N GLU A 389 -10.74 33.69 -31.98
CA GLU A 389 -10.98 35.10 -31.69
C GLU A 389 -11.26 35.29 -30.19
N THR A 390 -10.22 35.21 -29.37
CA THR A 390 -10.26 35.69 -27.99
C THR A 390 -9.88 37.17 -27.96
N THR A 391 -10.65 37.95 -27.21
CA THR A 391 -10.55 39.42 -27.10
C THR A 391 -9.17 39.94 -26.65
N ASP A 392 -8.31 39.05 -26.14
CA ASP A 392 -6.99 39.37 -25.58
C ASP A 392 -5.80 38.80 -26.39
N GLY A 393 -6.02 38.34 -27.62
CA GLY A 393 -4.95 37.86 -28.51
C GLY A 393 -4.81 36.33 -28.57
N VAL A 394 -3.82 35.88 -29.35
CA VAL A 394 -3.57 34.47 -29.73
C VAL A 394 -3.54 33.58 -28.48
N THR A 395 -4.49 32.64 -28.39
CA THR A 395 -4.52 31.65 -27.31
C THR A 395 -3.49 30.56 -27.60
N THR A 396 -2.27 30.74 -27.09
CA THR A 396 -1.24 29.70 -27.10
C THR A 396 -1.48 28.74 -25.94
N TRP A 397 -1.57 27.43 -26.20
CA TRP A 397 -1.56 26.41 -25.16
C TRP A 397 -0.37 25.47 -25.32
N TRP A 398 -0.04 24.77 -24.23
CA TRP A 398 1.19 23.98 -24.11
C TRP A 398 0.85 22.50 -23.91
N HIS A 399 1.59 21.63 -24.58
CA HIS A 399 1.47 20.17 -24.43
C HIS A 399 2.84 19.54 -24.25
N ALA A 400 2.94 18.41 -23.55
CA ALA A 400 4.21 17.70 -23.36
C ALA A 400 4.06 16.22 -23.67
N LYS A 401 5.03 15.63 -24.38
CA LYS A 401 5.08 14.19 -24.69
C LYS A 401 6.44 13.60 -24.34
N ASP A 402 6.45 12.35 -23.88
CA ASP A 402 7.68 11.61 -23.60
C ASP A 402 8.39 11.26 -24.92
N SER A 403 9.71 11.42 -24.96
CA SER A 403 10.56 11.00 -26.07
C SER A 403 10.32 9.56 -26.54
N ALA A 404 9.98 8.63 -25.65
CA ALA A 404 9.68 7.24 -26.00
C ALA A 404 8.38 7.11 -26.82
N GLU A 405 7.37 7.93 -26.52
CA GLU A 405 6.11 7.99 -27.27
C GLU A 405 6.36 8.53 -28.67
N LEU A 406 7.14 9.62 -28.77
CA LEU A 406 7.48 10.27 -30.04
C LEU A 406 8.41 9.41 -30.92
N ALA A 407 9.33 8.67 -30.32
CA ALA A 407 10.29 7.81 -31.04
C ALA A 407 9.61 6.68 -31.83
N SER A 408 8.43 6.23 -31.39
CA SER A 408 7.64 5.22 -32.11
C SER A 408 7.03 5.76 -33.41
N LEU A 409 6.76 7.07 -33.46
CA LEU A 409 6.10 7.76 -34.57
C LEU A 409 7.09 8.33 -35.58
N CYS A 410 8.35 8.57 -35.19
CA CYS A 410 9.40 9.06 -36.07
C CYS A 410 10.10 7.89 -36.78
N ARG A 411 9.95 7.78 -38.11
CA ARG A 411 10.67 6.77 -38.92
C ARG A 411 11.86 7.40 -39.66
N PRO A 412 13.00 6.67 -39.78
CA PRO A 412 13.30 5.38 -39.17
C PRO A 412 13.55 5.51 -37.65
N LYS A 413 13.27 4.44 -36.87
CA LYS A 413 13.48 4.37 -35.41
C LYS A 413 14.93 4.72 -35.05
N ARG A 414 15.23 6.00 -34.81
CA ARG A 414 16.56 6.43 -34.40
C ARG A 414 16.76 6.06 -32.93
N ARG A 415 17.70 5.14 -32.68
CA ARG A 415 18.21 4.93 -31.32
C ARG A 415 18.90 6.23 -30.91
N LEU A 416 18.40 6.92 -29.88
CA LEU A 416 19.08 8.09 -29.32
C LEU A 416 20.41 7.61 -28.72
N PRO A 417 21.58 7.99 -29.27
CA PRO A 417 22.85 7.62 -28.67
C PRO A 417 22.98 8.26 -27.28
N THR A 418 22.96 7.43 -26.25
CA THR A 418 23.24 7.81 -24.87
C THR A 418 24.73 7.61 -24.59
N PHE A 419 25.38 8.55 -23.91
CA PHE A 419 26.74 8.35 -23.42
C PHE A 419 26.75 8.09 -21.91
N ARG A 420 27.70 7.26 -21.47
CA ARG A 420 27.96 7.03 -20.05
C ARG A 420 28.98 8.06 -19.59
N ARG A 421 28.68 8.83 -18.54
CA ARG A 421 29.71 9.62 -17.85
C ARG A 421 30.69 8.63 -17.17
N GLY A 422 31.97 8.99 -17.10
CA GLY A 422 33.11 8.09 -16.83
C GLY A 422 33.09 7.25 -15.54
N PRO A 423 34.23 6.62 -15.19
CA PRO A 423 34.32 5.72 -14.04
C PRO A 423 33.94 6.45 -12.75
N GLY A 424 32.81 6.07 -12.14
CA GLY A 424 32.24 6.72 -10.95
C GLY A 424 30.82 7.24 -11.16
N ALA A 425 30.46 7.65 -12.37
CA ALA A 425 29.09 8.06 -12.71
C ALA A 425 28.23 6.85 -13.14
N ARG A 426 28.15 5.82 -12.29
CA ARG A 426 27.62 4.49 -12.69
C ARG A 426 26.12 4.42 -13.00
N ARG A 427 25.33 5.50 -13.01
CA ARG A 427 23.84 5.35 -13.00
C ARG A 427 23.00 6.35 -13.82
N PHE A 428 23.58 7.27 -14.60
CA PHE A 428 22.78 8.21 -15.40
C PHE A 428 23.18 8.17 -16.88
N THR A 429 22.22 7.80 -17.74
CA THR A 429 22.33 7.89 -19.20
C THR A 429 21.80 9.25 -19.65
N CYS A 430 22.69 10.17 -20.00
CA CYS A 430 22.29 11.44 -20.62
C CYS A 430 22.29 11.30 -22.15
N CYS A 431 21.41 12.04 -22.82
CA CYS A 431 21.51 12.23 -24.27
C CYS A 431 22.42 13.44 -24.55
N ALA A 432 23.16 13.41 -25.65
CA ALA A 432 23.90 14.61 -26.05
C ALA A 432 22.91 15.68 -26.53
N VAL A 433 23.11 16.95 -26.13
CA VAL A 433 22.28 18.09 -26.57
C VAL A 433 22.14 18.12 -28.10
N ARG A 434 23.24 17.85 -28.82
CA ARG A 434 23.23 17.73 -30.30
C ARG A 434 22.26 16.66 -30.82
N THR A 435 22.12 15.55 -30.11
CA THR A 435 21.18 14.46 -30.44
C THR A 435 19.74 14.90 -30.21
N LEU A 436 19.47 15.62 -29.11
CA LEU A 436 18.13 16.11 -28.79
C LEU A 436 17.66 17.20 -29.74
N GLU A 437 18.57 18.09 -30.16
CA GLU A 437 18.32 19.08 -31.20
C GLU A 437 18.10 18.46 -32.58
N GLN A 438 18.83 17.40 -32.93
CA GLN A 438 18.55 16.64 -34.15
C GLN A 438 17.15 16.00 -34.12
N PHE A 439 16.76 15.41 -32.99
CA PHE A 439 15.44 14.82 -32.83
C PHE A 439 14.33 15.88 -32.86
N ARG A 440 14.55 17.03 -32.23
CA ARG A 440 13.66 18.21 -32.29
C ARG A 440 13.43 18.66 -33.74
N LYS A 441 14.50 18.80 -34.54
CA LYS A 441 14.39 19.18 -35.96
C LYS A 441 13.56 18.18 -36.77
N ILE A 442 13.73 16.88 -36.49
CA ILE A 442 12.95 15.81 -37.13
C ILE A 442 11.47 15.90 -36.75
N ILE A 443 11.17 16.10 -35.46
CA ILE A 443 9.79 16.31 -34.98
C ILE A 443 9.18 17.54 -35.67
N CYS A 444 9.89 18.67 -35.72
CA CYS A 444 9.40 19.88 -36.39
C CYS A 444 9.13 19.63 -37.89
N GLN A 445 10.02 18.90 -38.57
CA GLN A 445 9.82 18.54 -39.97
C GLN A 445 8.60 17.63 -40.17
N HIS A 446 8.38 16.67 -39.28
CA HIS A 446 7.22 15.78 -39.31
C HIS A 446 5.91 16.49 -38.95
N LEU A 447 5.94 17.52 -38.12
CA LEU A 447 4.78 18.34 -37.78
C LEU A 447 4.40 19.31 -38.91
N ALA A 448 5.39 19.76 -39.69
CA ALA A 448 5.17 20.58 -40.88
C ALA A 448 4.55 19.80 -42.06
N THR A 449 4.64 18.46 -42.02
CA THR A 449 3.93 17.57 -42.95
C THR A 449 2.66 17.06 -42.25
N GLU A 450 1.53 16.96 -42.95
CA GLU A 450 0.26 16.48 -42.38
C GLU A 450 0.29 14.98 -42.06
N ASN A 451 1.08 14.63 -41.03
CA ASN A 451 1.35 13.27 -40.62
C ASN A 451 0.60 12.93 -39.33
N HIS A 452 0.51 11.63 -39.06
CA HIS A 452 0.01 11.04 -37.82
C HIS A 452 0.62 11.62 -36.52
N LEU A 453 1.81 12.23 -36.61
CA LEU A 453 2.42 12.91 -35.47
C LEU A 453 1.62 14.16 -35.04
N ARG A 454 1.08 14.92 -36.01
CA ARG A 454 0.33 16.15 -35.74
C ARG A 454 -1.00 15.85 -35.03
N SER A 455 -1.72 14.82 -35.45
CA SER A 455 -2.93 14.35 -34.75
C SER A 455 -2.61 13.82 -33.35
N PHE A 456 -1.51 13.08 -33.18
CA PHE A 456 -1.10 12.58 -31.87
C PHE A 456 -0.71 13.69 -30.88
N VAL A 457 -0.05 14.74 -31.35
CA VAL A 457 0.29 15.91 -30.54
C VAL A 457 -0.95 16.75 -30.23
N SER A 458 -1.90 16.87 -31.17
CA SER A 458 -3.12 17.67 -30.99
C SER A 458 -4.17 16.99 -30.10
N CYS A 459 -4.11 15.66 -29.92
CA CYS A 459 -5.03 14.90 -29.08
C CYS A 459 -4.52 14.77 -27.62
N PRO A 460 -5.26 15.26 -26.61
CA PRO A 460 -4.84 15.19 -25.20
C PRO A 460 -4.69 13.77 -24.64
N ASN A 461 -5.52 12.82 -25.10
CA ASN A 461 -5.67 11.49 -24.48
C ASN A 461 -5.32 10.30 -25.41
N GLY A 462 -4.40 10.47 -26.36
CA GLY A 462 -4.15 9.55 -27.47
C GLY A 462 -4.05 8.05 -27.11
N THR A 463 -5.19 7.36 -27.11
CA THR A 463 -5.27 5.93 -27.42
C THR A 463 -5.51 5.88 -28.92
N VAL A 464 -4.44 5.79 -29.70
CA VAL A 464 -4.55 5.65 -31.15
C VAL A 464 -4.91 4.20 -31.43
N THR A 465 -6.16 3.94 -31.80
CA THR A 465 -6.52 2.66 -32.42
C THR A 465 -5.88 2.63 -33.80
N LEU A 466 -4.87 1.79 -34.00
CA LEU A 466 -4.22 1.62 -35.30
C LEU A 466 -5.27 1.09 -36.30
N PRO A 467 -5.48 1.72 -37.46
CA PRO A 467 -6.35 1.16 -38.49
C PRO A 467 -5.75 -0.16 -38.96
N GLY A 468 -6.51 -1.23 -38.73
CA GLY A 468 -6.07 -2.61 -38.91
C GLY A 468 -5.80 -3.00 -40.36
N PHE A 469 -4.86 -3.93 -40.51
CA PHE A 469 -4.81 -4.87 -41.62
C PHE A 469 -6.15 -5.60 -41.74
N SER A 470 -6.91 -5.35 -42.80
CA SER A 470 -8.08 -6.15 -43.18
C SER A 470 -7.65 -7.22 -44.20
N SER A 471 -7.73 -8.49 -43.83
CA SER A 471 -7.77 -9.58 -44.82
C SER A 471 -9.22 -9.73 -45.29
N GLU A 472 -9.49 -9.31 -46.53
CA GLU A 472 -10.70 -9.64 -47.27
C GLU A 472 -10.84 -11.16 -47.44
N GLN A 473 -11.99 -11.71 -47.06
CA GLN A 473 -12.62 -12.79 -47.82
C GLN A 473 -14.12 -12.50 -47.96
N ASP A 474 -14.47 -12.26 -49.22
CA ASP A 474 -15.80 -12.19 -49.80
C ASP A 474 -16.64 -13.45 -49.53
N SER A 475 -17.94 -13.26 -49.28
CA SER A 475 -19.07 -14.00 -49.94
C SER A 475 -20.44 -13.67 -49.31
N PRO A 476 -21.58 -13.85 -50.04
CA PRO A 476 -22.51 -12.75 -50.23
C PRO A 476 -23.95 -12.93 -49.71
N LYS A 477 -24.61 -11.77 -49.54
CA LYS A 477 -26.03 -11.41 -49.76
C LYS A 477 -27.13 -12.48 -49.55
N MET A 478 -28.00 -12.22 -48.58
CA MET A 478 -29.45 -12.39 -48.75
C MET A 478 -30.21 -11.09 -48.39
N LYS A 479 -31.23 -10.82 -49.19
CA LYS A 479 -32.12 -9.64 -49.20
C LYS A 479 -33.36 -9.85 -48.31
N HIS A 480 -34.02 -8.72 -48.00
CA HIS A 480 -35.44 -8.52 -47.58
C HIS A 480 -35.76 -8.89 -46.11
N MET A 481 -36.53 -8.13 -45.30
CA MET A 481 -37.49 -7.04 -45.48
C MET A 481 -37.45 -6.03 -44.32
N SER A 482 -37.88 -4.79 -44.55
CA SER A 482 -38.35 -3.80 -43.54
C SER A 482 -39.86 -4.01 -43.24
N PRO A 483 -40.55 -3.14 -42.47
CA PRO A 483 -40.28 -2.48 -41.18
C PRO A 483 -41.41 -2.71 -40.16
N GLY A 484 -41.18 -2.43 -38.87
CA GLY A 484 -42.26 -2.48 -37.86
C GLY A 484 -42.03 -1.51 -36.69
N ARG A 485 -42.68 -0.34 -36.76
CA ARG A 485 -42.94 0.54 -35.61
C ARG A 485 -43.69 -0.23 -34.51
N LEU A 486 -43.40 0.05 -33.25
CA LEU A 486 -44.42 0.50 -32.27
C LEU A 486 -43.80 0.98 -30.96
N ALA A 487 -44.47 1.97 -30.40
CA ALA A 487 -44.07 2.78 -29.26
C ALA A 487 -44.53 2.18 -27.92
N ARG A 488 -43.94 2.72 -26.84
CA ARG A 488 -44.49 2.89 -25.48
C ARG A 488 -45.03 1.65 -24.75
N LYS A 489 -44.36 1.31 -23.65
CA LYS A 489 -44.82 1.73 -22.31
C LYS A 489 -43.63 1.93 -21.39
#